data_AF-A0A957K356-F1
#
_entry.id   AF-A0A957K356-F1
#
_cell.length_a   1.000
_cell.length_b   1.000
_cell.length_c   1.000
_cell.angle_alpha   90.00
_cell.angle_beta   90.00
_cell.angle_gamma   90.00
#
_symmetry.space_group_name_H-M   'P 1'
#
loop_
_entity.id
_entity.type
_entity.pdbx_description
1 polymer ?
#
loop_
_entity_poly.entity_id
_entity_poly.type
_entity_poly.pdbx_seq_one_letter_code
_entity_poly.pdbx_strand_id
1 'polypeptide(L)'
;MPPDLLAIFYGLASGLTWGTGDFCGGLAAKKINSFVVVLIAHLFGTIILTILALLLREPWPGTRDLAIGAAAGVVGNLGLVAFYRALARNRMGLVASVTAAISAVVPVVVGAFLEGLPAPTQLLGFVLAVTAVVIISAAGGVGGLRLSDLPLPVLAGFGFASFFILIDQANSISVYWPLVSARTASVALITVVILFSGSWQRPGRAELPVILLAGFFDTAGNTLFTLAAAVGRLDIAAILSSLYPAATVLLAWFLLKERLTGQQWVGVVLALAALVLIAV
;
A
#
# COMPACT_ATOMS: atom_id res chain seq x y z
N MET A 1 7.11 12.07 21.33
CA MET A 1 7.64 10.72 21.05
C MET A 1 8.95 10.88 20.29
N PRO A 2 9.94 9.99 20.48
CA PRO A 2 11.12 9.97 19.64
C PRO A 2 10.74 9.84 18.15
N PRO A 3 11.49 10.44 17.20
CA PRO A 3 11.20 10.36 15.77
C PRO A 3 11.04 8.91 15.27
N ASP A 4 11.90 8.01 15.75
CA ASP A 4 11.86 6.59 15.38
C ASP A 4 10.54 5.92 15.79
N LEU A 5 10.03 6.23 16.99
CA LEU A 5 8.77 5.69 17.48
C LEU A 5 7.58 6.26 16.69
N LEU A 6 7.65 7.51 16.22
CA LEU A 6 6.64 8.10 15.34
C LEU A 6 6.64 7.43 13.97
N ALA A 7 7.81 7.18 13.39
CA ALA A 7 7.94 6.47 12.12
C ALA A 7 7.35 5.06 12.22
N ILE A 8 7.62 4.36 13.31
CA ILE A 8 7.05 3.04 13.58
C ILE A 8 5.53 3.09 13.70
N PHE A 9 5.01 4.03 14.50
CA PHE A 9 3.59 4.21 14.69
C PHE A 9 2.87 4.50 13.36
N TYR A 10 3.37 5.47 12.59
CA TYR A 10 2.78 5.85 11.32
C TYR A 10 2.89 4.73 10.27
N GLY A 11 4.03 4.01 10.21
CA GLY A 11 4.21 2.88 9.30
C GLY A 11 3.26 1.72 9.61
N LEU A 12 3.11 1.36 10.88
CA LEU A 12 2.13 0.33 11.29
C LEU A 12 0.68 0.77 11.04
N ALA A 13 0.35 2.01 11.37
CA ALA A 13 -0.98 2.56 11.11
C ALA A 13 -1.29 2.61 9.60
N SER A 14 -0.29 2.92 8.79
CA SER A 14 -0.36 2.84 7.33
C SER A 14 -0.63 1.40 6.86
N GLY A 15 0.12 0.41 7.36
CA GLY A 15 -0.13 -1.00 7.03
C GLY A 15 -1.53 -1.47 7.42
N LEU A 16 -2.02 -1.09 8.61
CA LEU A 16 -3.38 -1.41 9.08
C LEU A 16 -4.46 -0.79 8.19
N THR A 17 -4.29 0.49 7.84
CA THR A 17 -5.26 1.20 6.99
C THR A 17 -5.24 0.67 5.56
N TRP A 18 -4.07 0.45 4.95
CA TRP A 18 -3.97 -0.20 3.64
C TRP A 18 -4.56 -1.61 3.64
N GLY A 19 -4.30 -2.43 4.65
CA GLY A 19 -4.86 -3.78 4.70
C GLY A 19 -6.39 -3.80 4.81
N THR A 20 -6.96 -2.78 5.46
CA THR A 20 -8.41 -2.53 5.50
C THR A 20 -8.93 -2.08 4.13
N GLY A 21 -8.22 -1.14 3.50
CA GLY A 21 -8.52 -0.63 2.16
C GLY A 21 -8.49 -1.74 1.10
N ASP A 22 -7.48 -2.60 1.12
CA ASP A 22 -7.31 -3.74 0.22
C ASP A 22 -8.41 -4.78 0.39
N PHE A 23 -8.85 -5.02 1.63
CA PHE A 23 -9.99 -5.90 1.89
C PHE A 23 -11.26 -5.35 1.23
N CYS A 24 -11.59 -4.08 1.48
CA CYS A 24 -12.76 -3.42 0.88
C CYS A 24 -12.64 -3.30 -0.65
N GLY A 25 -11.47 -2.89 -1.14
CA GLY A 25 -11.17 -2.72 -2.56
C GLY A 25 -11.23 -4.04 -3.32
N GLY A 26 -10.70 -5.11 -2.74
CA GLY A 26 -10.79 -6.47 -3.27
C GLY A 26 -12.23 -6.99 -3.34
N LEU A 27 -13.06 -6.71 -2.32
CA LEU A 27 -14.50 -7.03 -2.33
C LEU A 27 -15.23 -6.28 -3.46
N ALA A 28 -14.94 -4.99 -3.64
CA ALA A 28 -15.53 -4.19 -4.71
C ALA A 28 -15.07 -4.63 -6.11
N ALA A 29 -13.76 -4.91 -6.26
CA ALA A 29 -13.15 -5.33 -7.53
C ALA A 29 -13.62 -6.70 -8.03
N LYS A 30 -14.19 -7.55 -7.16
CA LYS A 30 -14.85 -8.80 -7.54
C LYS A 30 -16.22 -8.58 -8.21
N LYS A 31 -16.86 -7.43 -7.99
CA LYS A 31 -18.21 -7.13 -8.46
C LYS A 31 -18.27 -6.10 -9.58
N ILE A 32 -17.31 -5.17 -9.62
CA ILE A 32 -17.22 -4.09 -10.60
C ILE A 32 -15.80 -4.06 -11.17
N ASN A 33 -15.66 -3.59 -12.41
CA ASN A 33 -14.37 -3.35 -13.05
C ASN A 33 -13.39 -2.57 -12.14
N SER A 34 -12.19 -3.12 -11.96
CA SER A 34 -11.15 -2.55 -11.10
C SER A 34 -10.75 -1.12 -11.47
N PHE A 35 -10.80 -0.74 -12.76
CA PHE A 35 -10.51 0.63 -13.17
C PHE A 35 -11.51 1.64 -12.59
N VAL A 36 -12.79 1.27 -12.52
CA VAL A 36 -13.84 2.14 -11.96
C VAL A 36 -13.69 2.26 -10.44
N VAL A 37 -13.37 1.14 -9.76
CA VAL A 37 -13.11 1.14 -8.32
C VAL A 37 -11.97 2.10 -8.00
N VAL A 38 -10.84 1.99 -8.71
CA VAL A 38 -9.68 2.87 -8.52
C VAL A 38 -10.00 4.32 -8.87
N LEU A 39 -10.71 4.59 -9.98
CA LEU A 39 -11.09 5.95 -10.37
C LEU A 39 -11.86 6.68 -9.26
N ILE A 40 -12.91 6.03 -8.74
CA ILE A 40 -13.77 6.63 -7.71
C ILE A 40 -13.02 6.78 -6.39
N ALA A 41 -12.25 5.75 -5.99
CA ALA A 41 -11.42 5.79 -4.80
C ALA A 41 -10.41 6.95 -4.86
N HIS A 42 -9.73 7.13 -6.00
CA HIS A 42 -8.74 8.20 -6.17
C HIS A 42 -9.37 9.57 -6.31
N LEU A 43 -10.52 9.72 -6.99
CA LEU A 43 -11.27 10.98 -7.00
C LEU A 43 -11.64 11.41 -5.58
N PHE A 44 -12.18 10.49 -4.79
CA PHE A 44 -12.51 10.74 -3.40
C PHE A 44 -11.27 11.08 -2.57
N GLY A 45 -10.17 10.34 -2.76
CA GLY A 45 -8.89 10.62 -2.12
C GLY A 45 -8.31 11.99 -2.48
N THR A 46 -8.36 12.40 -3.75
CA THR A 46 -7.92 13.74 -4.20
C THR A 46 -8.69 14.82 -3.46
N ILE A 47 -10.01 14.67 -3.32
CA ILE A 47 -10.85 15.64 -2.59
C ILE A 47 -10.42 15.73 -1.13
N ILE A 48 -10.26 14.59 -0.45
CA ILE A 48 -9.83 14.54 0.95
C ILE A 48 -8.46 15.20 1.11
N LEU A 49 -7.47 14.82 0.31
CA LEU A 49 -6.11 15.35 0.40
C LEU A 49 -6.04 16.84 0.11
N THR A 50 -6.81 17.32 -0.87
CA THR A 50 -6.89 18.76 -1.18
C THR A 50 -7.50 19.53 -0.01
N ILE A 51 -8.58 19.01 0.59
CA ILE A 51 -9.18 19.62 1.79
C ILE A 51 -8.16 19.65 2.93
N LEU A 52 -7.43 18.56 3.18
CA LEU A 52 -6.41 18.51 4.23
C LEU A 52 -5.27 19.49 3.98
N ALA A 53 -4.73 19.56 2.76
CA ALA A 53 -3.68 20.49 2.37
C ALA A 53 -4.10 21.95 2.63
N LEU A 54 -5.34 22.31 2.28
CA LEU A 54 -5.88 23.64 2.49
C LEU A 54 -6.17 23.94 3.97
N LEU A 55 -6.78 23.01 4.70
CA LEU A 55 -7.10 23.18 6.13
C LEU A 55 -5.85 23.30 6.99
N LEU A 56 -4.81 22.51 6.69
CA LEU A 56 -3.52 22.55 7.39
C LEU A 56 -2.61 23.68 6.90
N ARG A 57 -3.06 24.45 5.89
CA ARG A 57 -2.33 25.58 5.31
C ARG A 57 -0.92 25.20 4.88
N GLU A 58 -0.81 24.02 4.28
CA GLU A 58 0.47 23.50 3.85
C GLU A 58 1.06 24.39 2.74
N PRO A 59 2.34 24.79 2.83
CA PRO A 59 2.97 25.61 1.81
C PRO A 59 2.90 24.94 0.44
N TRP A 60 2.79 25.76 -0.61
CA TRP A 60 2.79 25.24 -1.97
C TRP A 60 4.18 24.68 -2.32
N PRO A 61 4.30 23.41 -2.72
CA PRO A 61 5.59 22.81 -3.02
C PRO A 61 6.13 23.28 -4.38
N GLY A 62 7.41 23.03 -4.62
CA GLY A 62 8.04 23.32 -5.91
C GLY A 62 7.48 22.43 -7.03
N THR A 63 7.58 22.91 -8.27
CA THR A 63 7.14 22.17 -9.47
C THR A 63 7.80 20.79 -9.58
N ARG A 64 9.04 20.65 -9.11
CA ARG A 64 9.77 19.37 -9.07
C ARG A 64 9.04 18.35 -8.21
N ASP A 65 8.61 18.73 -7.01
CA ASP A 65 7.97 17.81 -6.07
C ASP A 65 6.57 17.43 -6.54
N LEU A 66 5.85 18.36 -7.16
CA LEU A 66 4.60 18.06 -7.84
C LEU A 66 4.81 17.09 -9.00
N ALA A 67 5.87 17.26 -9.80
CA ALA A 67 6.17 16.36 -10.92
C ALA A 67 6.59 14.96 -10.45
N ILE A 68 7.41 14.86 -9.41
CA ILE A 68 7.79 13.59 -8.79
C ILE A 68 6.55 12.92 -8.18
N GLY A 69 5.70 13.67 -7.47
CA GLY A 69 4.43 13.17 -6.95
C GLY A 69 3.50 12.65 -8.06
N ALA A 70 3.38 13.38 -9.17
CA ALA A 70 2.61 12.93 -10.33
C ALA A 70 3.17 11.62 -10.92
N ALA A 71 4.50 11.52 -11.07
CA ALA A 71 5.16 10.31 -11.53
C ALA A 71 4.94 9.13 -10.56
N ALA A 72 5.03 9.39 -9.25
CA ALA A 72 4.70 8.42 -8.21
C ALA A 72 3.27 7.91 -8.44
N GLY A 73 2.30 8.81 -8.56
CA GLY A 73 0.90 8.48 -8.79
C GLY A 73 0.66 7.63 -10.03
N VAL A 74 1.36 7.91 -11.14
CA VAL A 74 1.28 7.10 -12.37
C VAL A 74 1.79 5.68 -12.12
N VAL A 75 2.99 5.52 -11.57
CA VAL A 75 3.61 4.21 -11.38
C VAL A 75 2.89 3.40 -10.29
N GLY A 76 2.54 4.04 -9.17
CA GLY A 76 1.75 3.44 -8.10
C GLY A 76 0.39 2.97 -8.58
N ASN A 77 -0.26 3.74 -9.47
CA ASN A 77 -1.54 3.34 -10.05
C ASN A 77 -1.44 2.15 -11.00
N LEU A 78 -0.39 2.08 -11.82
CA LEU A 78 -0.12 0.89 -12.63
C LEU A 78 0.08 -0.34 -11.73
N GLY A 79 0.78 -0.16 -10.60
CA GLY A 79 0.92 -1.18 -9.56
C GLY A 79 -0.43 -1.59 -8.96
N LEU A 80 -1.27 -0.63 -8.56
CA LEU A 80 -2.58 -0.87 -7.96
C LEU A 80 -3.55 -1.60 -8.92
N VAL A 81 -3.56 -1.23 -10.20
CA VAL A 81 -4.34 -1.92 -11.22
C VAL A 81 -3.86 -3.36 -11.40
N ALA A 82 -2.54 -3.58 -11.46
CA ALA A 82 -1.98 -4.92 -11.53
C ALA A 82 -2.34 -5.75 -10.29
N PHE A 83 -2.29 -5.14 -9.11
CA PHE A 83 -2.65 -5.73 -7.83
C PHE A 83 -4.11 -6.16 -7.80
N TYR A 84 -5.05 -5.26 -8.08
CA TYR A 84 -6.48 -5.59 -8.10
C TYR A 84 -6.83 -6.62 -9.17
N ARG A 85 -6.20 -6.57 -10.34
CA ARG A 85 -6.35 -7.63 -11.36
C ARG A 85 -5.83 -8.98 -10.89
N ALA A 86 -4.71 -9.01 -10.17
CA ALA A 86 -4.18 -10.22 -9.57
C ALA A 86 -5.12 -10.76 -8.49
N LEU A 87 -5.63 -9.92 -7.58
CA LEU A 87 -6.59 -10.32 -6.54
C LEU A 87 -7.90 -10.89 -7.12
N ALA A 88 -8.33 -10.37 -8.26
CA ALA A 88 -9.54 -10.84 -8.94
C ALA A 88 -9.35 -12.21 -9.62
N ARG A 89 -8.13 -12.55 -10.04
CA ARG A 89 -7.82 -13.77 -10.81
C ARG A 89 -7.23 -14.91 -9.96
N ASN A 90 -6.48 -14.56 -8.93
CA ASN A 90 -5.66 -15.48 -8.15
C ASN A 90 -6.10 -15.51 -6.68
N ARG A 91 -5.45 -16.36 -5.88
CA ARG A 91 -5.69 -16.41 -4.43
C ARG A 91 -5.18 -15.14 -3.76
N MET A 92 -6.05 -14.49 -2.98
CA MET A 92 -5.81 -13.19 -2.35
C MET A 92 -4.52 -13.17 -1.52
N GLY A 93 -4.25 -14.24 -0.75
CA GLY A 93 -3.04 -14.36 0.07
C GLY A 93 -1.75 -14.32 -0.73
N LEU A 94 -1.63 -15.11 -1.80
CA LEU A 94 -0.41 -15.13 -2.63
C LEU A 94 -0.12 -13.77 -3.24
N VAL A 95 -1.14 -13.13 -3.81
CA VAL A 95 -1.00 -11.84 -4.46
C VAL A 95 -0.51 -10.80 -3.45
N ALA A 96 -1.14 -10.77 -2.26
CA ALA A 96 -0.78 -9.86 -1.19
C ALA A 96 0.67 -10.08 -0.71
N SER A 97 1.10 -11.32 -0.49
CA SER A 97 2.47 -11.59 0.02
C SER A 97 3.57 -11.35 -1.00
N VAL A 98 3.39 -11.74 -2.26
CA VAL A 98 4.40 -11.46 -3.30
C VAL A 98 4.55 -9.96 -3.52
N THR A 99 3.41 -9.25 -3.58
CA THR A 99 3.39 -7.79 -3.73
C THR A 99 4.08 -7.12 -2.55
N ALA A 100 3.68 -7.46 -1.32
CA ALA A 100 4.22 -6.91 -0.09
C ALA A 100 5.72 -7.19 0.09
N ALA A 101 6.20 -8.39 -0.25
CA ALA A 101 7.61 -8.72 -0.15
C ALA A 101 8.46 -7.83 -1.08
N ILE A 102 8.02 -7.63 -2.32
CA ILE A 102 8.73 -6.80 -3.28
C ILE A 102 8.64 -5.31 -2.89
N SER A 103 7.46 -4.85 -2.48
CA SER A 103 7.26 -3.45 -2.05
C SER A 103 8.01 -3.10 -0.77
N ALA A 104 8.36 -4.10 0.06
CA ALA A 104 9.23 -3.95 1.22
C ALA A 104 10.72 -3.96 0.85
N VAL A 105 11.17 -4.94 0.07
CA VAL A 105 12.60 -5.17 -0.20
C VAL A 105 13.20 -4.08 -1.09
N VAL A 106 12.46 -3.61 -2.11
CA VAL A 106 13.01 -2.63 -3.06
C VAL A 106 13.35 -1.30 -2.38
N PRO A 107 12.48 -0.69 -1.55
CA PRO A 107 12.84 0.52 -0.79
C PRO A 107 13.97 0.30 0.21
N VAL A 108 14.13 -0.89 0.79
CA VAL A 108 15.27 -1.20 1.67
C VAL A 108 16.58 -1.16 0.91
N VAL A 109 16.62 -1.77 -0.28
CA VAL A 109 17.82 -1.75 -1.13
C VAL A 109 18.13 -0.32 -1.55
N VAL A 110 17.13 0.44 -2.00
CA VAL A 110 17.32 1.84 -2.41
C VAL A 110 17.71 2.73 -1.24
N GLY A 111 17.05 2.59 -0.08
CA GLY A 111 17.38 3.29 1.15
C GLY A 111 18.79 2.97 1.63
N ALA A 112 19.27 1.73 1.47
CA ALA A 112 20.66 1.38 1.77
C ALA A 112 21.68 2.15 0.91
N PHE A 113 21.35 2.43 -0.36
CA PHE A 113 22.20 3.25 -1.24
C PHE A 113 22.10 4.75 -0.96
N LEU A 114 20.93 5.25 -0.54
CA LEU A 114 20.67 6.68 -0.32
C LEU A 114 21.03 7.15 1.09
N GLU A 115 20.70 6.34 2.10
CA GLU A 115 20.77 6.68 3.53
C GLU A 115 21.79 5.82 4.30
N GLY A 116 22.50 4.92 3.62
CA GLY A 116 23.41 3.94 4.23
C GLY A 116 22.69 2.72 4.79
N LEU A 117 23.47 1.70 5.17
CA LEU A 117 22.91 0.42 5.65
C LEU A 117 22.16 0.58 6.98
N PRO A 118 20.98 -0.04 7.12
CA PRO A 118 20.28 -0.12 8.40
C PRO A 118 21.11 -0.90 9.43
N ALA A 119 20.76 -0.75 10.71
CA ALA A 119 21.39 -1.52 11.78
C ALA A 119 21.21 -3.04 11.56
N PRO A 120 22.14 -3.89 12.02
CA PRO A 120 21.99 -5.35 11.90
C PRO A 120 20.71 -5.89 12.55
N THR A 121 20.24 -5.26 13.63
CA THR A 121 18.96 -5.58 14.29
C THR A 121 17.78 -5.31 13.38
N GLN A 122 17.76 -4.14 12.73
CA GLN A 122 16.75 -3.75 11.76
C GLN A 122 16.76 -4.69 10.55
N LEU A 123 17.92 -5.05 10.00
CA LEU A 123 18.03 -6.03 8.91
C LEU A 123 17.44 -7.39 9.28
N LEU A 124 17.69 -7.87 10.50
CA LEU A 124 17.07 -9.10 11.00
C LEU A 124 15.56 -8.96 11.12
N GLY A 125 15.09 -7.82 11.65
CA GLY A 125 13.68 -7.48 11.70
C GLY A 125 13.03 -7.46 10.31
N PHE A 126 13.72 -6.94 9.30
CA PHE A 126 13.25 -6.89 7.92
C PHE A 126 13.05 -8.29 7.33
N VAL A 127 14.02 -9.17 7.53
CA VAL A 127 13.93 -10.58 7.11
C VAL A 127 12.75 -11.27 7.80
N LEU A 128 12.56 -11.04 9.10
CA LEU A 128 11.45 -11.61 9.86
C LEU A 128 10.09 -11.05 9.40
N ALA A 129 10.00 -9.76 9.10
CA ALA A 129 8.78 -9.13 8.59
C ALA A 129 8.34 -9.74 7.24
N VAL A 130 9.27 -9.88 6.30
CA VAL A 130 8.98 -10.52 4.99
C VAL A 130 8.57 -11.98 5.19
N THR A 131 9.29 -12.71 6.05
CA THR A 131 8.97 -14.12 6.35
C THR A 131 7.59 -14.26 6.99
N ALA A 132 7.24 -13.38 7.92
CA ALA A 132 5.93 -13.32 8.55
C ALA A 132 4.82 -13.12 7.52
N VAL A 133 4.97 -12.15 6.62
CA VAL A 133 4.00 -11.87 5.56
C VAL A 133 3.80 -13.08 4.65
N VAL A 134 4.88 -13.77 4.27
CA VAL A 134 4.80 -14.99 3.45
C VAL A 134 4.05 -16.09 4.18
N ILE A 135 4.35 -16.35 5.46
CA ILE A 135 3.70 -17.41 6.25
C ILE A 135 2.20 -17.12 6.43
N ILE A 136 1.85 -15.89 6.84
CA ILE A 136 0.45 -15.46 7.05
C ILE A 136 -0.36 -15.68 5.78
N SER A 137 0.25 -15.38 4.64
CA SER A 137 -0.41 -15.40 3.34
C SER A 137 -0.45 -16.79 2.69
N ALA A 138 0.55 -17.64 2.95
CA ALA A 138 0.65 -19.01 2.46
C ALA A 138 -0.39 -19.93 3.11
N ALA A 139 -0.67 -19.70 4.39
CA ALA A 139 -1.55 -20.54 5.19
C ALA A 139 -3.04 -20.52 4.75
N GLY A 140 -3.43 -19.59 3.87
CA GLY A 140 -4.73 -19.59 3.17
C GLY A 140 -4.84 -20.59 2.00
N GLY A 141 -3.82 -21.42 1.79
CA GLY A 141 -3.78 -22.49 0.78
C GLY A 141 -2.79 -22.20 -0.34
N VAL A 142 -1.60 -22.80 -0.27
CA VAL A 142 -0.56 -22.78 -1.33
C VAL A 142 -0.74 -23.89 -2.38
N GLY A 143 -1.75 -24.76 -2.24
CA GLY A 143 -1.95 -25.87 -3.17
C GLY A 143 -2.31 -25.38 -4.58
N GLY A 144 -1.39 -25.51 -5.54
CA GLY A 144 -1.63 -25.27 -6.98
C GLY A 144 -0.91 -24.07 -7.62
N LEU A 145 0.23 -23.63 -7.09
CA LEU A 145 1.01 -22.52 -7.67
C LEU A 145 1.37 -22.74 -9.14
N ARG A 146 1.04 -21.77 -10.00
CA ARG A 146 1.56 -21.68 -11.36
C ARG A 146 2.42 -20.44 -11.49
N LEU A 147 3.58 -20.57 -12.14
CA LEU A 147 4.46 -19.42 -12.44
C LEU A 147 3.76 -18.35 -13.27
N SER A 148 2.71 -18.71 -14.01
CA SER A 148 1.83 -17.79 -14.75
C SER A 148 1.11 -16.76 -13.88
N ASP A 149 0.99 -17.00 -12.58
CA ASP A 149 0.17 -16.19 -11.68
C ASP A 149 1.00 -15.08 -10.98
N LEU A 150 2.33 -15.14 -11.11
CA LEU A 150 3.29 -14.23 -10.50
C LEU A 150 3.52 -12.88 -11.21
N PRO A 151 3.37 -12.73 -12.55
CA PRO A 151 3.74 -11.48 -13.23
C PRO A 151 2.98 -10.25 -12.71
N LEU A 152 1.68 -10.37 -12.43
CA LEU A 152 0.87 -9.24 -11.96
C LEU A 152 1.21 -8.83 -10.51
N PRO A 153 1.32 -9.75 -9.53
CA PRO A 153 1.82 -9.42 -8.18
C PRO A 153 3.24 -8.81 -8.19
N VAL A 154 4.13 -9.32 -9.06
CA VAL A 154 5.48 -8.78 -9.19
C VAL A 154 5.45 -7.33 -9.70
N LEU A 155 4.69 -7.09 -10.77
CA LEU A 155 4.49 -5.74 -11.32
C LEU A 155 3.86 -4.79 -10.29
N ALA A 156 2.89 -5.29 -9.51
CA ALA A 156 2.29 -4.54 -8.40
C ALA A 156 3.33 -4.15 -7.35
N GLY A 157 4.16 -5.09 -6.92
CA GLY A 157 5.18 -4.85 -5.91
C GLY A 157 6.20 -3.80 -6.34
N PHE A 158 6.68 -3.87 -7.58
CA PHE A 158 7.55 -2.83 -8.14
C PHE A 158 6.85 -1.48 -8.30
N GLY A 159 5.56 -1.49 -8.68
CA GLY A 159 4.76 -0.27 -8.77
C GLY A 159 4.61 0.44 -7.42
N PHE A 160 4.29 -0.31 -6.36
CA PHE A 160 4.21 0.22 -4.99
C PHE A 160 5.57 0.65 -4.44
N ALA A 161 6.63 -0.14 -4.64
CA ALA A 161 7.98 0.25 -4.25
C ALA A 161 8.41 1.57 -4.90
N SER A 162 8.18 1.71 -6.20
CA SER A 162 8.50 2.93 -6.94
C SER A 162 7.68 4.11 -6.44
N PHE A 163 6.41 3.90 -6.13
CA PHE A 163 5.58 4.92 -5.49
C PHE A 163 6.15 5.35 -4.13
N PHE A 164 6.55 4.41 -3.27
CA PHE A 164 7.15 4.69 -1.96
C PHE A 164 8.42 5.55 -2.07
N ILE A 165 9.32 5.17 -2.98
CA ILE A 165 10.57 5.88 -3.21
C ILE A 165 10.32 7.28 -3.78
N LEU A 166 9.41 7.41 -4.75
CA LEU A 166 9.15 8.69 -5.39
C LEU A 166 8.38 9.65 -4.47
N ILE A 167 7.41 9.16 -3.69
CA ILE A 167 6.64 10.03 -2.80
C ILE A 167 7.49 10.54 -1.63
N ASP A 168 8.42 9.72 -1.14
CA ASP A 168 9.43 10.13 -0.17
C ASP A 168 10.31 11.27 -0.71
N GLN A 169 10.83 11.12 -1.93
CA GLN A 169 11.61 12.17 -2.60
C GLN A 169 10.82 13.45 -2.90
N ALA A 170 9.50 13.37 -3.03
CA ALA A 170 8.64 14.53 -3.27
C ALA A 170 8.27 15.28 -1.96
N ASN A 171 8.53 14.68 -0.80
CA ASN A 171 8.12 15.22 0.49
C ASN A 171 9.20 16.12 1.10
N SER A 172 9.53 17.21 0.41
CA SER A 172 10.59 18.14 0.85
C SER A 172 10.09 19.18 1.87
N ILE A 173 8.91 19.76 1.63
CA ILE A 173 8.31 20.84 2.43
C ILE A 173 6.84 20.52 2.76
N SER A 174 6.21 19.65 1.96
CA SER A 174 4.77 19.43 1.96
C SER A 174 4.47 17.94 1.76
N VAL A 175 3.66 17.37 2.64
CA VAL A 175 3.19 15.97 2.65
C VAL A 175 1.98 15.79 1.74
N TYR A 176 0.99 16.68 1.81
CA TYR A 176 -0.32 16.47 1.17
C TYR A 176 -0.31 16.89 -0.31
N TRP A 177 0.33 18.00 -0.66
CA TRP A 177 0.36 18.47 -2.05
C TRP A 177 1.00 17.48 -3.05
N PRO A 178 2.13 16.80 -2.76
CA PRO A 178 2.64 15.73 -3.62
C PRO A 178 1.66 14.56 -3.78
N LEU A 179 0.93 14.19 -2.71
CA LEU A 179 -0.11 13.19 -2.77
C LEU A 179 -1.30 13.64 -3.63
N VAL A 180 -1.72 14.91 -3.54
CA VAL A 180 -2.74 15.50 -4.44
C VAL A 180 -2.29 15.39 -5.90
N SER A 181 -1.02 15.72 -6.19
CA SER A 181 -0.45 15.58 -7.53
C SER A 181 -0.47 14.13 -8.01
N ALA A 182 -0.06 13.19 -7.15
CA ALA A 182 -0.09 11.76 -7.42
C ALA A 182 -1.51 11.28 -7.77
N ARG A 183 -2.51 11.65 -6.97
CA ARG A 183 -3.90 11.25 -7.22
C ARG A 183 -4.48 11.89 -8.46
N THR A 184 -4.18 13.16 -8.71
CA THR A 184 -4.62 13.85 -9.93
C THR A 184 -4.07 13.19 -11.18
N ALA A 185 -2.77 12.87 -11.21
CA ALA A 185 -2.13 12.17 -12.32
C ALA A 185 -2.71 10.76 -12.51
N SER A 186 -2.97 10.05 -11.41
CA SER A 186 -3.60 8.73 -11.45
C SER A 186 -5.03 8.77 -11.98
N VAL A 187 -5.86 9.73 -11.53
CA VAL A 187 -7.22 9.95 -12.01
C VAL A 187 -7.21 10.24 -13.51
N ALA A 188 -6.31 11.11 -13.97
CA ALA A 188 -6.16 11.42 -15.40
C ALA A 188 -5.82 10.16 -16.21
N LEU A 189 -4.81 9.40 -15.76
CA LEU A 189 -4.40 8.16 -16.43
C LEU A 189 -5.54 7.14 -16.53
N ILE A 190 -6.24 6.87 -15.42
CA ILE A 190 -7.34 5.89 -15.43
C ILE A 190 -8.55 6.38 -16.22
N THR A 191 -8.84 7.68 -16.20
CA THR A 191 -9.91 8.25 -17.01
C THR A 191 -9.62 8.01 -18.49
N VAL A 192 -8.39 8.28 -18.94
CA VAL A 192 -7.93 7.98 -20.29
C VAL A 192 -8.09 6.49 -20.60
N VAL A 193 -7.62 5.59 -19.74
CA VAL A 193 -7.75 4.13 -19.94
C VAL A 193 -9.21 3.69 -20.05
N ILE A 194 -10.10 4.21 -19.21
CA ILE A 194 -11.54 3.89 -19.25
C ILE A 194 -12.17 4.37 -20.56
N LEU A 195 -11.85 5.59 -21.00
CA LEU A 195 -12.36 6.15 -22.26
C LEU A 195 -11.95 5.31 -23.47
N PHE A 196 -10.69 4.86 -23.53
CA PHE A 196 -10.20 4.05 -24.65
C PHE A 196 -10.62 2.58 -24.60
N SER A 197 -10.77 2.01 -23.40
CA SER A 197 -11.14 0.59 -23.25
C SER A 197 -12.66 0.35 -23.18
N GLY A 198 -13.47 1.41 -23.07
CA GLY A 198 -14.91 1.30 -22.89
C GLY A 198 -15.31 0.59 -21.59
N SER A 199 -14.41 0.52 -20.61
CA SER A 199 -14.57 -0.32 -19.41
C SER A 199 -15.43 0.30 -18.31
N TRP A 200 -16.17 1.38 -18.62
CA TRP A 200 -17.00 2.06 -17.65
C TRP A 200 -18.18 1.20 -17.23
N GLN A 201 -18.32 0.99 -15.93
CA GLN A 201 -19.43 0.29 -15.31
C GLN A 201 -19.96 1.14 -14.17
N ARG A 202 -21.24 1.51 -14.22
CA ARG A 202 -21.83 2.35 -13.18
C ARG A 202 -21.94 1.54 -11.88
N PRO A 203 -21.32 2.01 -10.76
CA PRO A 203 -21.47 1.31 -9.49
C PRO A 203 -22.92 1.30 -9.00
N GLY A 204 -23.35 0.17 -8.46
CA GLY A 204 -24.62 0.07 -7.74
C GLY A 204 -24.57 0.83 -6.41
N ARG A 205 -25.74 1.17 -5.86
CA ARG A 205 -25.87 1.86 -4.56
C ARG A 205 -25.22 1.09 -3.39
N ALA A 206 -25.18 -0.24 -3.48
CA ALA A 206 -24.56 -1.09 -2.46
C ALA A 206 -23.02 -1.11 -2.55
N GLU A 207 -22.44 -0.87 -3.73
CA GLU A 207 -20.99 -0.96 -3.93
C GLU A 207 -20.29 0.38 -3.72
N LEU A 208 -20.99 1.50 -3.95
CA LEU A 208 -20.44 2.84 -3.78
C LEU A 208 -19.86 3.07 -2.36
N PRO A 209 -20.53 2.72 -1.25
CA PRO A 209 -19.96 2.89 0.09
C PRO A 209 -18.67 2.08 0.30
N VAL A 210 -18.60 0.86 -0.26
CA VAL A 210 -17.41 0.00 -0.15
C VAL A 210 -16.23 0.61 -0.91
N ILE A 211 -16.48 1.17 -2.09
CA ILE A 211 -15.47 1.87 -2.90
C ILE A 211 -14.98 3.14 -2.18
N LEU A 212 -15.90 3.92 -1.60
CA LEU A 212 -15.54 5.12 -0.83
C LEU A 212 -14.74 4.79 0.43
N LEU A 213 -15.10 3.71 1.13
CA LEU A 213 -14.32 3.20 2.27
C LEU A 213 -12.92 2.77 1.81
N ALA A 214 -12.81 2.04 0.71
CA ALA A 214 -11.52 1.65 0.14
C ALA A 214 -10.66 2.89 -0.18
N GLY A 215 -11.25 3.91 -0.83
CA GLY A 215 -10.57 5.17 -1.13
C GLY A 215 -10.17 5.96 0.11
N PHE A 216 -11.00 5.98 1.15
CA PHE A 216 -10.68 6.60 2.43
C PHE A 216 -9.47 5.93 3.09
N PHE A 217 -9.51 4.61 3.24
CA PHE A 217 -8.44 3.85 3.89
C PHE A 217 -7.15 3.86 3.07
N ASP A 218 -7.24 3.81 1.74
CA ASP A 218 -6.10 3.99 0.85
C ASP A 218 -5.47 5.37 1.03
N THR A 219 -6.29 6.44 1.02
CA THR A 219 -5.80 7.82 1.21
C THR A 219 -5.17 8.02 2.59
N ALA A 220 -5.81 7.48 3.64
CA ALA A 220 -5.28 7.52 5.00
C ALA A 220 -3.95 6.77 5.09
N GLY A 221 -3.86 5.57 4.51
CA GLY A 221 -2.64 4.76 4.52
C GLY A 221 -1.48 5.41 3.78
N ASN A 222 -1.74 6.08 2.65
CA ASN A 222 -0.73 6.84 1.93
C ASN A 222 -0.27 8.07 2.71
N THR A 223 -1.20 8.78 3.35
CA THR A 223 -0.86 9.92 4.22
C THR A 223 0.02 9.47 5.39
N LEU A 224 -0.37 8.38 6.06
CA LEU A 224 0.40 7.81 7.17
C LEU A 224 1.76 7.29 6.73
N PHE A 225 1.86 6.66 5.55
CA PHE A 225 3.13 6.24 4.98
C PHE A 225 4.05 7.44 4.73
N THR A 226 3.55 8.47 4.05
CA THR A 226 4.35 9.67 3.75
C THR A 226 4.77 10.38 5.02
N LEU A 227 3.93 10.42 6.06
CA LEU A 227 4.31 10.92 7.39
C LEU A 227 5.38 10.04 8.06
N ALA A 228 5.31 8.71 7.94
CA ALA A 228 6.31 7.79 8.47
C ALA A 228 7.68 8.02 7.82
N ALA A 229 7.69 8.15 6.48
CA ALA A 229 8.89 8.43 5.71
C ALA A 229 9.42 9.87 5.94
N ALA A 230 8.55 10.82 6.29
CA ALA A 230 8.98 12.18 6.64
C ALA A 230 9.76 12.25 7.96
N VAL A 231 9.39 11.42 8.94
CA VAL A 231 9.93 11.49 10.31
C VAL A 231 10.98 10.42 10.61
N GLY A 232 11.12 9.41 9.76
CA GLY A 232 12.08 8.33 9.88
C GLY A 232 12.57 7.84 8.53
N ARG A 233 13.32 6.73 8.53
CA ARG A 233 13.92 6.19 7.30
C ARG A 233 12.88 5.54 6.38
N LEU A 234 13.10 5.65 5.07
CA LEU A 234 12.22 5.08 4.04
C LEU A 234 12.09 3.55 4.17
N ASP A 235 13.18 2.87 4.51
CA ASP A 235 13.24 1.41 4.66
C ASP A 235 12.34 0.91 5.80
N ILE A 236 12.36 1.58 6.95
CA ILE A 236 11.49 1.28 8.10
C ILE A 236 10.03 1.53 7.74
N ALA A 237 9.72 2.69 7.16
CA ALA A 237 8.35 3.04 6.76
C ALA A 237 7.79 2.02 5.76
N ALA A 238 8.57 1.66 4.73
CA ALA A 238 8.15 0.72 3.69
C ALA A 238 7.91 -0.70 4.22
N ILE A 239 8.72 -1.18 5.16
CA ILE A 239 8.54 -2.52 5.74
C ILE A 239 7.32 -2.59 6.64
N LEU A 240 7.16 -1.61 7.53
CA LEU A 240 6.03 -1.61 8.46
C LEU A 240 4.70 -1.43 7.72
N SER A 241 4.68 -0.57 6.70
CA SER A 241 3.50 -0.42 5.85
C SER A 241 3.23 -1.67 4.99
N SER A 242 4.27 -2.37 4.53
CA SER A 242 4.14 -3.65 3.80
C SER A 242 3.60 -4.81 4.65
N LEU A 243 3.39 -4.62 5.96
CA LEU A 243 2.68 -5.59 6.81
C LEU A 243 1.15 -5.56 6.61
N TYR A 244 0.64 -4.78 5.66
CA TYR A 244 -0.79 -4.71 5.33
C TYR A 244 -1.50 -6.06 5.10
N PRO A 245 -0.87 -7.14 4.54
CA PRO A 245 -1.54 -8.43 4.40
C PRO A 245 -1.93 -9.05 5.74
N ALA A 246 -1.15 -8.80 6.80
CA ALA A 246 -1.47 -9.24 8.15
C ALA A 246 -2.77 -8.60 8.65
N ALA A 247 -2.94 -7.29 8.40
CA ALA A 247 -4.15 -6.56 8.74
C ALA A 247 -5.38 -7.09 7.97
N THR A 248 -5.21 -7.38 6.67
CA THR A 248 -6.28 -7.99 5.85
C THR A 248 -6.71 -9.36 6.39
N VAL A 249 -5.76 -10.21 6.79
CA VAL A 249 -6.07 -11.54 7.36
C VAL A 249 -6.74 -11.44 8.73
N LEU A 250 -6.29 -10.52 9.59
CA LEU A 250 -6.93 -10.28 10.89
C LEU A 250 -8.37 -9.79 10.74
N LEU A 251 -8.63 -8.91 9.79
CA LEU A 251 -9.99 -8.46 9.47
C LEU A 251 -10.86 -9.58 8.92
N ALA A 252 -10.32 -10.44 8.05
CA ALA A 252 -11.03 -11.61 7.56
C ALA A 252 -11.39 -12.57 8.71
N TRP A 253 -10.46 -12.84 9.63
CA TRP A 253 -10.73 -13.63 10.84
C TRP A 253 -11.84 -13.00 11.70
N PHE A 254 -11.79 -11.69 11.94
CA PHE A 254 -12.74 -11.01 12.81
C PHE A 254 -14.15 -10.88 12.20
N LEU A 255 -14.25 -10.47 10.92
CA LEU A 255 -15.52 -10.18 10.25
C LEU A 255 -16.15 -11.42 9.61
N LEU A 256 -15.35 -12.27 8.96
CA LEU A 256 -15.83 -13.46 8.26
C LEU A 256 -15.85 -14.71 9.16
N LYS A 257 -15.33 -14.60 10.40
CA LYS A 257 -15.21 -15.70 11.38
C LYS A 257 -14.45 -16.91 10.82
N GLU A 258 -13.58 -16.71 9.84
CA GLU A 258 -12.68 -17.74 9.34
C GLU A 258 -11.71 -18.11 10.45
N ARG A 259 -11.43 -19.41 10.67
CA ARG A 259 -10.49 -19.81 11.73
C ARG A 259 -9.06 -19.64 11.24
N LEU A 260 -8.24 -18.90 12.00
CA LEU A 260 -6.82 -18.82 11.72
C LEU A 260 -6.17 -20.18 11.93
N THR A 261 -5.35 -20.60 10.98
CA THR A 261 -4.55 -21.81 11.11
C THR A 261 -3.36 -21.56 12.05
N GLY A 262 -2.79 -22.62 12.63
CA GLY A 262 -1.60 -22.49 13.49
C GLY A 262 -0.42 -21.81 12.79
N GLN A 263 -0.29 -21.96 11.47
CA GLN A 263 0.73 -21.28 10.68
C GLN A 263 0.53 -19.76 10.62
N GLN A 264 -0.72 -19.27 10.53
CA GLN A 264 -0.98 -17.83 10.55
C GLN A 264 -0.59 -17.20 11.88
N TRP A 265 -0.81 -17.91 13.00
CA TRP A 265 -0.35 -17.47 14.31
C TRP A 265 1.17 -17.37 14.42
N VAL A 266 1.91 -18.34 13.88
CA VAL A 266 3.38 -18.25 13.79
C VAL A 266 3.80 -16.99 13.02
N GLY A 267 3.15 -16.73 11.89
CA GLY A 267 3.40 -15.52 11.11
C GLY A 267 3.12 -14.23 11.89
N VAL A 268 2.01 -14.16 12.65
CA VAL A 268 1.71 -13.00 13.51
C VAL A 268 2.79 -12.80 14.58
N VAL A 269 3.24 -13.87 15.25
CA VAL A 269 4.31 -13.79 16.25
C VAL A 269 5.62 -13.30 15.63
N LEU A 270 5.95 -13.77 14.41
CA LEU A 270 7.12 -13.31 13.67
C LEU A 270 7.03 -11.83 13.29
N ALA A 271 5.84 -11.34 12.91
CA ALA A 271 5.63 -9.91 12.63
C ALA A 271 5.83 -9.04 13.89
N LEU A 272 5.37 -9.52 15.05
CA LEU A 272 5.60 -8.83 16.33
C LEU A 272 7.08 -8.84 16.72
N ALA A 273 7.78 -9.95 16.54
CA ALA A 273 9.22 -10.03 16.78
C ALA A 273 10.02 -9.12 15.83
N ALA A 274 9.62 -9.07 14.55
CA ALA A 274 10.19 -8.15 13.57
C ALA A 274 10.03 -6.69 14.00
N LEU A 275 8.85 -6.31 14.48
CA LEU A 275 8.58 -4.96 14.99
C LEU A 275 9.53 -4.59 16.15
N VAL A 276 9.71 -5.49 17.12
CA VAL A 276 10.62 -5.25 18.25
C VAL A 276 12.06 -5.05 17.75
N LEU A 277 12.51 -5.86 16.78
CA LEU A 277 13.87 -5.75 16.23
C LEU A 277 14.09 -4.50 15.38
N ILE A 278 13.05 -3.99 14.71
CA ILE A 278 13.11 -2.74 13.95
C ILE A 278 13.15 -1.53 14.89
N ALA A 279 12.55 -1.65 16.08
CA ALA A 279 12.45 -0.59 17.07
C ALA A 279 13.71 -0.40 17.94
N VAL A 280 14.68 -1.32 17.88
CA VAL A 280 15.90 -1.34 18.71
C VAL A 280 17.14 -1.15 17.84
#